data_AF-A0A1Q6CE50-F1
#
_entry.id   AF-A0A1Q6CE50-F1
#
_cell.length_a   1.000
_cell.length_b   1.000
_cell.length_c   1.000
_cell.angle_alpha   90.00
_cell.angle_beta   90.00
_cell.angle_gamma   90.00
#
_symmetry.space_group_name_H-M   'P 1'
#
loop_
_entity.id
_entity.type
_entity.pdbx_description
1 polymer ?
#
loop_
_entity_poly.entity_id
_entity_poly.type
_entity_poly.pdbx_seq_one_letter_code
_entity_poly.pdbx_strand_id
1 'polypeptide(L)'
;MSFASLYQQIDDLSAEITALTEKSEFEHVEAKLALRLELLKKVTEQVRQTGNDQDEKTLRTFLLNVQAQDKIQLEILAKERTKSLDDGQKQSKIKKAVNTYQIVSDN
;
A
#
# COMPACT_ATOMS: atom_id res chain seq x y z
N MET A 1 16.25 -14.97 -15.77
CA MET A 1 14.92 -15.00 -15.12
C MET A 1 13.87 -15.17 -16.20
N SER A 2 12.88 -16.03 -15.98
CA SER A 2 11.73 -16.19 -16.87
C SER A 2 10.61 -15.20 -16.50
N PHE A 3 9.66 -14.95 -17.40
CA PHE A 3 8.47 -14.15 -17.08
C PHE A 3 7.68 -14.73 -15.90
N ALA A 4 7.53 -16.05 -15.85
CA ALA A 4 6.90 -16.72 -14.70
C ALA A 4 7.58 -16.38 -13.37
N SER A 5 8.92 -16.33 -13.33
CA SER A 5 9.65 -15.95 -12.12
C SER A 5 9.47 -14.49 -11.72
N LEU A 6 9.27 -13.58 -12.69
CA LEU A 6 9.02 -12.16 -12.41
C LEU A 6 7.59 -11.94 -11.92
N TYR A 7 6.60 -12.57 -12.55
CA TYR A 7 5.22 -12.50 -12.09
C TYR A 7 5.06 -13.05 -10.68
N GLN A 8 5.66 -14.21 -10.38
CA GLN A 8 5.61 -14.78 -9.03
C GLN A 8 6.22 -13.83 -7.99
N GLN A 9 7.39 -13.23 -8.26
CA GLN A 9 8.00 -12.27 -7.32
C GLN A 9 7.13 -11.03 -7.09
N ILE A 10 6.41 -10.55 -8.12
CA ILE A 10 5.49 -9.42 -7.99
C ILE A 10 4.26 -9.81 -7.17
N ASP A 11 3.73 -11.03 -7.37
CA ASP A 11 2.61 -11.56 -6.59
C ASP A 11 3.00 -11.75 -5.12
N ASP A 12 4.18 -12.31 -4.86
CA ASP A 12 4.73 -12.49 -3.50
C ASP A 12 4.86 -11.13 -2.80
N LEU A 13 5.44 -10.13 -3.48
CA LEU A 13 5.52 -8.76 -2.96
C LEU A 13 4.13 -8.16 -2.70
N SER A 14 3.15 -8.41 -3.57
CA SER A 14 1.79 -7.88 -3.40
C SER A 14 1.09 -8.52 -2.19
N ALA A 15 1.32 -9.81 -1.95
CA ALA A 15 0.85 -10.51 -0.76
C ALA A 15 1.53 -9.98 0.51
N GLU A 16 2.85 -9.77 0.48
CA GLU A 16 3.60 -9.17 1.60
C GLU A 16 3.10 -7.76 1.93
N ILE A 17 2.91 -6.90 0.92
CA ILE A 17 2.39 -5.54 1.09
C ILE A 17 0.99 -5.57 1.72
N THR A 18 0.14 -6.49 1.26
CA THR A 18 -1.21 -6.68 1.83
C THR A 18 -1.12 -7.06 3.30
N ALA A 19 -0.30 -8.06 3.65
CA ALA A 19 -0.12 -8.49 5.03
C ALA A 19 0.44 -7.39 5.94
N LEU A 20 1.39 -6.58 5.46
CA LEU A 20 1.94 -5.43 6.19
C LEU A 20 0.88 -4.34 6.39
N THR A 21 0.07 -4.07 5.37
CA THR A 21 -1.01 -3.08 5.44
C THR A 21 -2.09 -3.51 6.44
N GLU A 22 -2.46 -4.79 6.45
CA GLU A 22 -3.44 -5.35 7.42
C GLU A 22 -2.92 -5.34 8.86
N LYS A 23 -1.61 -5.45 9.06
CA LYS A 23 -0.96 -5.36 10.37
C LYS A 23 -0.64 -3.92 10.79
N SER A 24 -0.95 -2.93 9.95
CA SER A 24 -0.59 -1.52 10.14
C SER A 24 0.93 -1.26 10.25
N GLU A 25 1.77 -2.15 9.69
CA GLU A 25 3.23 -2.01 9.62
C GLU A 25 3.62 -1.17 8.39
N PHE A 26 3.08 0.05 8.30
CA PHE A 26 3.16 0.90 7.11
C PHE A 26 4.58 1.35 6.77
N GLU A 27 5.48 1.42 7.75
CA GLU A 27 6.89 1.75 7.59
C GLU A 27 7.64 0.78 6.66
N HIS A 28 7.14 -0.45 6.52
CA HIS A 28 7.73 -1.48 5.65
C HIS A 28 7.07 -1.54 4.27
N VAL A 29 5.89 -0.93 4.11
CA VAL A 29 5.11 -0.97 2.87
C VAL A 29 5.79 -0.18 1.75
N GLU A 30 6.38 0.98 2.06
CA GLU A 30 7.01 1.85 1.04
C GLU A 30 8.17 1.15 0.30
N ALA A 31 9.10 0.55 1.04
CA ALA A 31 10.24 -0.15 0.46
C ALA A 31 9.81 -1.33 -0.41
N LYS A 32 8.77 -2.06 0.00
CA LYS A 32 8.23 -3.19 -0.76
C LYS A 32 7.52 -2.73 -2.04
N LEU A 33 6.76 -1.63 -1.98
CA LEU A 33 6.15 -1.02 -3.15
C LEU A 33 7.20 -0.54 -4.17
N ALA A 34 8.31 0.03 -3.71
CA ALA A 34 9.41 0.45 -4.58
C ALA A 34 10.01 -0.74 -5.33
N LEU A 35 10.32 -1.84 -4.63
CA LEU A 35 10.81 -3.08 -5.26
C LEU A 35 9.80 -3.66 -6.26
N ARG A 36 8.51 -3.69 -5.89
CA ARG A 36 7.46 -4.19 -6.78
C ARG A 36 7.37 -3.35 -8.06
N LEU A 37 7.49 -2.02 -7.94
CA LEU A 37 7.48 -1.11 -9.09
C LEU A 37 8.67 -1.35 -10.03
N GLU A 38 9.87 -1.61 -9.49
CA GLU A 38 11.04 -1.95 -10.30
C GLU A 38 10.82 -3.24 -11.08
N LEU A 39 10.27 -4.28 -10.45
CA LEU A 39 9.96 -5.54 -11.12
C LEU A 39 8.87 -5.38 -12.19
N LEU A 40 7.83 -4.58 -11.92
CA LEU A 40 6.79 -4.25 -12.89
C LEU A 40 7.36 -3.54 -14.13
N LYS A 41 8.26 -2.58 -13.93
CA LYS A 41 8.95 -1.90 -15.04
C LYS A 41 9.79 -2.89 -15.85
N LYS A 42 10.55 -3.75 -15.16
CA LYS A 42 11.41 -4.76 -15.78
C LYS A 42 10.62 -5.77 -16.61
N VAL A 43 9.54 -6.33 -16.07
CA VAL A 43 8.72 -7.30 -16.83
C VAL A 43 8.03 -6.64 -18.02
N THR A 44 7.59 -5.38 -17.87
CA THR A 44 7.00 -4.61 -18.98
C THR A 44 7.99 -4.40 -20.11
N GLU A 45 9.22 -4.00 -19.79
CA GLU A 45 10.26 -3.80 -20.79
C GLU A 45 10.65 -5.10 -21.49
N GLN A 46 10.83 -6.19 -20.74
CA GLN A 46 11.23 -7.47 -21.32
C GLN A 46 10.14 -8.07 -22.23
N VAL A 47 8.87 -7.98 -21.86
CA VAL A 47 7.75 -8.41 -22.73
C VAL A 47 7.70 -7.56 -23.99
N ARG A 48 7.90 -6.24 -23.88
CA ARG A 48 7.94 -5.37 -25.06
C ARG A 48 9.07 -5.73 -26.03
N GLN A 49 10.21 -6.17 -25.50
CA GLN A 49 11.36 -6.60 -26.30
C GLN A 49 11.11 -7.92 -27.05
N THR A 50 10.19 -8.78 -26.61
CA THR A 50 9.87 -10.01 -27.36
C THR A 50 9.04 -9.74 -28.60
N GLY A 51 8.26 -8.65 -28.63
CA GLY A 51 7.32 -8.34 -29.71
C GLY A 51 6.24 -9.42 -29.88
N ASN A 52 5.97 -10.20 -28.83
CA ASN A 52 5.03 -11.31 -28.87
C ASN A 52 3.66 -10.87 -28.32
N ASP A 53 2.65 -10.86 -29.18
CA ASP A 53 1.27 -10.48 -28.84
C ASP A 53 0.68 -11.28 -27.67
N GLN A 54 1.05 -12.56 -27.52
CA GLN A 54 0.54 -13.41 -26.44
C GLN A 54 1.17 -13.03 -25.09
N ASP A 55 2.46 -12.71 -25.08
CA ASP A 55 3.14 -12.22 -23.88
C ASP A 55 2.58 -10.86 -23.45
N GLU A 56 2.30 -9.97 -24.42
CA GLU A 56 1.67 -8.67 -24.15
C GLU A 56 0.26 -8.81 -23.56
N LYS A 57 -0.56 -9.74 -24.10
CA LYS A 57 -1.89 -10.04 -23.54
C LYS A 57 -1.81 -10.60 -22.12
N THR A 58 -0.84 -11.47 -21.87
CA THR A 58 -0.58 -12.05 -20.55
C THR A 58 -0.20 -10.95 -19.56
N LEU A 59 0.76 -10.10 -19.94
CA LEU A 59 1.17 -8.94 -19.15
C LEU A 59 0.00 -8.01 -18.86
N ARG A 60 -0.84 -7.71 -19.85
CA ARG A 60 -2.00 -6.82 -19.67
C ARG A 60 -2.98 -7.37 -18.64
N THR A 61 -3.29 -8.67 -18.72
CA THR A 61 -4.16 -9.34 -17.73
C THR A 61 -3.55 -9.27 -16.34
N PHE A 62 -2.25 -9.54 -16.25
CA PHE A 62 -1.52 -9.46 -14.98
C PHE A 62 -1.57 -8.05 -14.38
N LEU A 63 -1.31 -7.01 -15.16
CA LEU A 63 -1.34 -5.62 -14.70
C LEU A 63 -2.74 -5.18 -14.22
N LEU A 64 -3.80 -5.65 -14.88
CA LEU A 64 -5.17 -5.38 -14.43
C LEU A 64 -5.46 -5.98 -13.06
N ASN A 65 -4.96 -7.19 -12.79
CA ASN A 65 -5.11 -7.82 -11.48
C ASN A 65 -4.35 -7.04 -10.40
N VAL A 66 -3.12 -6.62 -10.68
CA VAL A 66 -2.32 -5.78 -9.77
C VAL A 66 -3.05 -4.46 -9.47
N GLN A 67 -3.60 -3.79 -10.49
CA GLN A 67 -4.37 -2.56 -10.31
C GLN A 67 -5.62 -2.75 -9.45
N ALA A 68 -6.34 -3.86 -9.62
CA ALA A 68 -7.51 -4.17 -8.81
C ALA A 68 -7.13 -4.36 -7.33
N GLN A 69 -6.04 -5.06 -7.04
CA GLN A 69 -5.53 -5.23 -5.68
C GLN A 69 -5.09 -3.90 -5.07
N ASP A 70 -4.36 -3.07 -5.83
CA ASP A 70 -3.90 -1.76 -5.36
C ASP A 70 -5.05 -0.83 -4.99
N LYS A 71 -6.16 -0.89 -5.73
CA LYS A 71 -7.35 -0.11 -5.40
C LYS A 71 -7.91 -0.49 -4.02
N ILE A 72 -7.95 -1.79 -3.71
CA ILE A 72 -8.40 -2.28 -2.40
C ILE A 72 -7.47 -1.77 -1.29
N GLN A 73 -6.15 -1.83 -1.50
CA GLN A 73 -5.18 -1.35 -0.52
C GLN A 73 -5.28 0.16 -0.27
N LEU A 74 -5.52 0.96 -1.33
CA LEU A 74 -5.74 2.40 -1.18
C LEU A 74 -6.99 2.72 -0.35
N GLU A 75 -8.06 1.94 -0.52
CA GLU A 75 -9.28 2.10 0.30
C GLU A 75 -9.02 1.77 1.78
N ILE A 76 -8.19 0.77 2.08
CA ILE A 76 -7.77 0.42 3.45
C ILE A 76 -6.95 1.57 4.05
N LEU A 77 -5.93 2.06 3.33
CA LEU A 77 -5.09 3.16 3.78
C LEU A 77 -5.89 4.45 4.01
N ALA A 78 -6.86 4.75 3.15
CA ALA A 78 -7.75 5.90 3.31
C ALA A 78 -8.60 5.82 4.60
N LYS A 79 -9.10 4.62 4.94
CA LYS A 79 -9.83 4.38 6.18
C LYS A 79 -8.93 4.58 7.41
N GLU A 80 -7.72 4.02 7.40
CA GLU A 80 -6.81 4.17 8.54
C GLU A 80 -6.34 5.61 8.74
N ARG A 81 -6.12 6.35 7.64
CA ARG A 81 -5.85 7.80 7.69
C ARG A 81 -7.00 8.56 8.37
N THR A 82 -8.24 8.25 8.01
CA THR A 82 -9.42 8.91 8.58
C THR A 82 -9.52 8.65 10.08
N LYS A 83 -9.33 7.39 10.50
CA LYS A 83 -9.31 7.00 11.92
C LYS A 83 -8.23 7.72 12.71
N SER A 84 -7.01 7.81 12.16
CA SER A 84 -5.89 8.54 12.78
C SER A 84 -6.19 10.03 12.97
N LEU A 85 -6.87 10.65 12.00
CA LEU A 85 -7.29 12.05 12.12
C LEU A 85 -8.35 12.25 13.21
N ASP A 86 -9.35 11.36 13.26
CA ASP A 86 -10.39 11.40 14.29
C ASP A 86 -9.81 11.24 15.69
N ASP A 87 -8.86 10.32 15.86
CA ASP A 87 -8.19 10.10 17.15
C ASP A 87 -7.32 11.31 17.54
N GLY A 88 -6.64 11.94 16.59
CA GLY A 88 -5.94 13.20 16.82
C GLY A 88 -6.88 14.33 17.29
N GLN A 89 -8.07 14.43 16.71
CA GLN A 89 -9.08 15.40 17.15
C GLN A 89 -9.61 15.09 18.55
N LYS A 90 -9.86 13.82 18.88
CA LYS A 90 -10.27 13.40 20.24
C LYS A 90 -9.20 13.75 21.26
N GLN A 91 -7.93 13.43 20.98
CA GLN A 91 -6.80 13.75 21.86
C GLN A 91 -6.68 15.26 22.12
N SER A 92 -6.88 16.09 21.09
CA SER A 92 -6.90 17.55 21.24
C SER A 92 -8.02 18.03 22.17
N LYS A 93 -9.23 17.49 22.05
CA LYS A 93 -10.37 17.81 22.93
C LYS A 93 -10.11 17.38 24.37
N ILE A 94 -9.57 16.17 24.58
CA ILE A 94 -9.20 15.67 25.91
C ILE A 94 -8.15 16.58 26.55
N LYS A 95 -7.10 16.94 25.81
CA LYS A 95 -6.05 17.85 26.30
C LYS A 95 -6.61 19.20 26.73
N LYS A 96 -7.55 19.76 25.96
CA LYS A 96 -8.24 21.01 26.34
C LYS A 96 -9.05 20.83 27.62
N ALA A 97 -9.82 19.76 27.74
CA ALA A 97 -10.61 19.48 28.94
C ALA A 97 -9.72 19.32 30.19
N VAL A 98 -8.64 18.54 30.10
CA VAL A 98 -7.67 18.35 31.18
C VAL A 98 -7.07 19.70 31.62
N ASN A 99 -6.63 20.52 30.67
CA ASN A 99 -6.07 21.84 30.97
C ASN A 99 -7.10 22.74 31.68
N THR A 100 -8.35 22.76 31.21
CA THR A 100 -9.42 23.51 31.88
C THR A 100 -9.64 23.03 33.32
N TYR A 101 -9.68 21.72 33.56
CA TYR A 101 -9.83 21.17 34.92
C TYR A 101 -8.66 21.57 35.83
N GLN A 102 -7.42 21.56 35.32
CA GLN A 102 -6.24 22.00 36.08
C GLN A 102 -6.32 23.47 36.47
N ILE A 103 -6.71 24.35 35.53
CA ILE A 103 -6.91 25.78 35.82
C ILE A 103 -7.97 25.98 36.90
N VAL A 104 -9.06 25.19 36.87
CA VAL A 104 -10.13 25.27 37.88
C VAL A 104 -9.67 24.73 39.23
N SER A 105 -8.85 23.67 39.28
CA SER A 105 -8.39 23.08 40.54
C SER A 105 -7.29 23.88 41.24
N ASP A 106 -6.54 24.69 40.50
CA ASP A 106 -5.44 25.51 41.02
C ASP A 106 -5.91 26.89 41.51
N ASN A 107 -7.22 27.19 41.43
CA ASN A 107 -7.89 28.35 42.03
C ASN A 107 -8.65 27.95 43.31
#